data_AF-A0A9N9YHZ4-F1
#
_entry.id   AF-A0A9N9YHZ4-F1
#
_cell.length_a   1.000
_cell.length_b   1.000
_cell.length_c   1.000
_cell.angle_alpha   90.00
_cell.angle_beta   90.00
_cell.angle_gamma   90.00
#
_symmetry.space_group_name_H-M   'P 1'
#
loop_
_entity.id
_entity.type
_entity.pdbx_description
1 polymer ?
#
loop_
_entity_poly.entity_id
_entity_poly.type
_entity_poly.pdbx_seq_one_letter_code
_entity_poly.pdbx_strand_id
1 'polypeptide(L)'
;MGTSITTIVTQSTFGDDATIVGSVTNNLSSDLLPTAGDATYDSYGEQHNPTCLTNTRTQLLHQIQQWVKSPTSESIFWLNGMAGTGKSTIARTMAKWLRETEVRNTGDGSTRLSASFFFKEGNRNRGHARFFFTTIASQLETLDADLGSLIASAIRADPGIKDKALKVQFNKLIKQPLRDAQKPMIITIVVDAMDECDECNDAKLIIDLLPQLSKIPSFTIRAFLTSRPELPIRLGFKDLTCKYHEIGLHEISRFLIEKDLTTFFSHALGRIRDEQNKICWPGDKLQPDWPGPEKIRLLVGMASPLFIFASTICRFIGSNGGSPEEQLDKILAC
;
A
#
# COMPACT_ATOMS: atom_id res chain seq x y z
N MET A 1 -27.05 -13.55 -32.43
CA MET A 1 -27.94 -12.54 -33.04
C MET A 1 -27.43 -11.20 -32.58
N GLY A 2 -26.73 -10.49 -33.46
CA GLY A 2 -26.07 -9.23 -33.15
C GLY A 2 -27.06 -8.07 -33.12
N THR A 3 -26.91 -7.20 -32.14
CA THR A 3 -27.67 -5.95 -32.06
C THR A 3 -26.77 -4.85 -32.60
N SER A 4 -26.96 -4.52 -33.88
CA SER A 4 -26.35 -3.35 -34.52
C SER A 4 -27.00 -2.08 -33.95
N ILE A 5 -26.19 -1.16 -33.44
CA ILE A 5 -26.64 0.22 -33.18
C ILE A 5 -26.22 1.05 -34.39
N THR A 6 -27.22 1.45 -35.17
CA THR A 6 -27.11 2.31 -36.34
C THR A 6 -26.90 3.75 -35.90
N THR A 7 -25.77 4.37 -36.25
CA THR A 7 -25.54 5.81 -36.07
C THR A 7 -26.20 6.58 -37.23
N ILE A 8 -27.15 7.46 -36.90
CA ILE A 8 -27.76 8.40 -37.84
C ILE A 8 -26.81 9.58 -38.01
N VAL A 9 -26.32 9.80 -39.24
CA VAL A 9 -25.59 11.01 -39.63
C VAL A 9 -26.57 11.99 -40.27
N THR A 10 -26.85 13.11 -39.62
CA THR A 10 -27.50 14.26 -40.25
C THR A 10 -26.44 15.09 -40.96
N GLN A 11 -26.47 15.09 -42.29
CA GLN A 11 -25.70 16.03 -43.12
C GLN A 11 -26.37 17.41 -43.13
N SER A 12 -25.60 18.43 -42.78
CA SER A 12 -25.81 19.80 -43.28
C SER A 12 -24.50 20.29 -43.85
N THR A 13 -24.50 20.50 -45.17
CA THR A 13 -23.42 21.05 -45.99
C THR A 13 -23.15 22.52 -45.65
N PHE A 14 -21.86 22.93 -45.56
CA PHE A 14 -21.26 24.11 -46.22
C PHE A 14 -19.83 24.37 -45.66
N GLY A 15 -18.80 24.38 -46.54
CA GLY A 15 -17.56 25.16 -46.38
C GLY A 15 -16.28 24.48 -45.84
N ASP A 16 -15.41 24.10 -46.78
CA ASP A 16 -13.93 24.01 -46.83
C ASP A 16 -13.03 23.79 -45.58
N ASP A 17 -12.06 22.89 -45.78
CA ASP A 17 -10.83 22.59 -45.02
C ASP A 17 -10.94 22.26 -43.52
N ALA A 18 -11.14 20.98 -43.23
CA ALA A 18 -10.84 20.41 -41.92
C ALA A 18 -10.00 19.13 -42.06
N THR A 19 -8.73 19.27 -41.70
CA THR A 19 -7.73 18.25 -41.42
C THR A 19 -8.34 17.00 -40.79
N ILE A 20 -8.10 15.83 -41.37
CA ILE A 20 -8.39 14.53 -40.74
C ILE A 20 -7.47 14.41 -39.51
N VAL A 21 -7.96 14.86 -38.36
CA VAL A 21 -7.36 14.50 -37.07
C VAL A 21 -7.79 13.06 -36.80
N GLY A 22 -6.94 12.11 -37.19
CA GLY A 22 -7.10 10.72 -36.79
C GLY A 22 -7.16 10.65 -35.27
N SER A 23 -8.32 10.29 -34.73
CA SER A 23 -8.45 10.00 -33.31
C SER A 23 -7.64 8.75 -32.99
N VAL A 24 -6.45 8.95 -32.43
CA VAL A 24 -5.73 7.88 -31.76
C VAL A 24 -6.57 7.49 -30.55
N THR A 25 -7.33 6.41 -30.68
CA THR A 25 -7.88 5.73 -29.52
C THR A 25 -6.68 5.16 -28.75
N ASN A 26 -6.27 5.86 -27.69
CA ASN A 26 -5.37 5.31 -26.67
C ASN A 26 -6.13 4.18 -25.96
N ASN A 27 -6.21 3.01 -26.60
CA ASN A 27 -6.52 1.77 -25.89
C ASN A 27 -5.37 1.58 -24.90
N LEU A 28 -5.64 1.70 -23.59
CA LEU A 28 -4.62 1.44 -22.59
C LEU A 28 -4.09 0.02 -22.79
N SER A 29 -2.76 -0.12 -22.75
CA SER A 29 -2.10 -1.42 -22.85
C SER A 29 -2.39 -2.31 -21.64
N SER A 30 -2.98 -1.73 -20.59
CA SER A 30 -3.46 -2.42 -19.40
C SER A 30 -4.38 -3.59 -19.69
N ASP A 31 -5.15 -3.54 -20.78
CA ASP A 31 -6.07 -4.63 -21.14
C ASP A 31 -5.34 -5.89 -21.65
N LEU A 32 -4.06 -5.76 -22.00
CA LEU A 32 -3.21 -6.85 -22.49
C LEU A 32 -2.41 -7.54 -21.38
N LEU A 33 -2.24 -6.87 -20.23
CA LEU A 33 -1.54 -7.42 -19.08
C LEU A 33 -2.53 -7.88 -18.00
N PRO A 34 -2.46 -9.12 -17.52
CA PRO A 34 -3.24 -9.51 -16.36
C PRO A 34 -2.69 -8.79 -15.14
N THR A 35 -3.56 -8.11 -14.41
CA THR A 35 -3.21 -7.38 -13.19
C THR A 35 -3.99 -7.91 -11.99
N ALA A 36 -3.42 -7.77 -10.80
CA ALA A 36 -4.12 -7.95 -9.53
C ALA A 36 -4.70 -6.60 -9.12
N GLY A 37 -5.82 -6.20 -9.73
CA GLY A 37 -6.43 -4.89 -9.46
C GLY A 37 -6.84 -4.69 -8.00
N ASP A 38 -7.12 -5.75 -7.26
CA ASP A 38 -7.40 -5.75 -5.82
C ASP A 38 -6.15 -5.68 -4.93
N ALA A 39 -4.96 -5.65 -5.53
CA ALA A 39 -3.68 -5.47 -4.85
C ALA A 39 -3.25 -3.99 -4.76
N THR A 40 -3.88 -3.07 -5.49
CA THR A 40 -3.51 -1.64 -5.43
C THR A 40 -4.09 -0.99 -4.16
N TYR A 41 -3.37 0.01 -3.65
CA TYR A 41 -3.74 0.75 -2.43
C TYR A 41 -5.18 1.33 -2.50
N ASP A 42 -5.58 1.84 -3.67
CA ASP A 42 -6.86 2.51 -3.90
C ASP A 42 -7.94 1.59 -4.48
N SER A 43 -7.71 0.27 -4.45
CA SER A 43 -8.70 -0.70 -4.88
C SER A 43 -9.91 -0.76 -3.95
N TYR A 44 -11.06 -1.20 -4.49
CA TYR A 44 -12.29 -1.36 -3.72
C TYR A 44 -12.10 -2.29 -2.51
N GLY A 45 -11.30 -3.36 -2.66
CA GLY A 45 -10.98 -4.29 -1.58
C GLY A 45 -10.18 -3.67 -0.43
N GLU A 46 -9.54 -2.52 -0.67
CA GLU A 46 -8.75 -1.79 0.33
C GLU A 46 -9.51 -0.58 0.93
N GLN A 47 -10.69 -0.22 0.41
CA GLN A 47 -11.43 1.00 0.81
C GLN A 47 -11.70 1.11 2.31
N HIS A 48 -12.03 0.01 2.98
CA HIS A 48 -12.38 -0.01 4.41
C HIS A 48 -11.21 -0.35 5.33
N ASN A 49 -10.02 -0.56 4.75
CA ASN A 49 -8.87 -0.89 5.54
C ASN A 49 -8.27 0.35 6.23
N PRO A 50 -7.93 0.26 7.52
CA PRO A 50 -7.51 1.43 8.27
C PRO A 50 -6.09 1.89 7.91
N THR A 51 -5.88 3.20 7.93
CA THR A 51 -4.57 3.84 8.08
C THR A 51 -4.24 4.05 9.55
N CYS A 52 -3.02 4.48 9.86
CA CYS A 52 -2.62 4.82 11.22
C CYS A 52 -3.56 5.90 11.77
N LEU A 53 -3.96 5.73 13.02
CA LEU A 53 -4.73 6.73 13.73
C LEU A 53 -3.86 7.99 13.92
N THR A 54 -4.46 9.17 13.79
CA THR A 54 -3.78 10.44 14.07
C THR A 54 -3.09 10.39 15.43
N ASN A 55 -1.87 10.90 15.49
CA ASN A 55 -1.00 10.88 16.68
C ASN A 55 -0.46 9.51 17.12
N THR A 56 -0.65 8.45 16.32
CA THR A 56 0.02 7.15 16.54
C THR A 56 1.17 6.94 15.55
N ARG A 57 2.20 6.18 15.94
CA ARG A 57 3.35 5.84 15.08
C ARG A 57 4.06 7.05 14.46
N THR A 58 3.90 8.23 15.05
CA THR A 58 4.30 9.52 14.44
C THR A 58 5.80 9.59 14.18
N GLN A 59 6.63 9.16 15.13
CA GLN A 59 8.08 9.15 14.97
C GLN A 59 8.53 8.22 13.84
N LEU A 60 7.94 7.02 13.76
CA LEU A 60 8.25 6.06 12.71
C LEU A 60 7.81 6.59 11.33
N LEU A 61 6.59 7.10 11.22
CA LEU A 61 6.08 7.68 9.98
C LEU A 61 6.96 8.85 9.52
N HIS A 62 7.41 9.70 10.45
CA HIS A 62 8.33 10.78 10.13
C HIS A 62 9.68 10.28 9.61
N GLN A 63 10.25 9.24 10.23
CA GLN A 63 11.49 8.63 9.73
C GLN A 63 11.34 8.06 8.32
N ILE A 64 10.24 7.36 8.03
CA ILE A 64 9.97 6.83 6.68
C ILE A 64 9.80 7.98 5.68
N GLN A 65 9.08 9.04 6.06
CA GLN A 65 8.90 10.23 5.22
C GLN A 65 10.23 10.96 4.93
N GLN A 66 11.14 11.02 5.91
CA GLN A 66 12.47 11.58 5.72
C GLN A 66 13.30 10.71 4.77
N TRP A 67 13.24 9.38 4.92
CA TRP A 67 13.89 8.44 4.00
C TRP A 67 13.42 8.61 2.55
N VAL A 68 12.10 8.75 2.33
CA VAL A 68 11.54 8.99 0.98
C VAL A 68 12.09 10.27 0.36
N LYS A 69 12.15 11.36 1.14
CA LYS A 69 12.54 12.71 0.68
C LYS A 69 14.04 12.89 0.47
N SER A 70 14.84 12.12 1.20
CA SER A 70 16.30 12.27 1.16
C SER A 70 16.83 11.75 -0.18
N PRO A 71 17.62 12.53 -0.94
CA PRO A 71 18.22 12.06 -2.20
C PRO A 71 19.31 11.01 -1.98
N THR A 72 19.95 11.01 -0.80
CA THR A 72 21.06 10.12 -0.45
C THR A 72 20.63 8.84 0.26
N SER A 73 19.35 8.70 0.57
CA SER A 73 18.81 7.51 1.22
C SER A 73 18.84 6.28 0.31
N GLU A 74 18.91 5.12 0.96
CA GLU A 74 18.90 3.80 0.33
C GLU A 74 17.64 3.60 -0.53
N SER A 75 17.77 2.78 -1.57
CA SER A 75 16.66 2.50 -2.49
C SER A 75 15.53 1.68 -1.87
N ILE A 76 15.84 0.88 -0.86
CA ILE A 76 14.90 -0.01 -0.19
C ILE A 76 14.78 0.37 1.28
N PHE A 77 13.56 0.41 1.77
CA PHE A 77 13.23 0.46 3.20
C PHE A 77 12.44 -0.78 3.56
N TRP A 78 12.92 -1.56 4.51
CA TRP A 78 12.27 -2.76 5.00
C TRP A 78 11.73 -2.54 6.42
N LEU A 79 10.41 -2.49 6.55
CA LEU A 79 9.73 -2.48 7.84
C LEU A 79 9.30 -3.90 8.21
N ASN A 80 9.95 -4.50 9.20
CA ASN A 80 9.64 -5.86 9.63
C ASN A 80 9.00 -5.94 11.02
N GLY A 81 8.32 -7.03 11.31
CA GLY A 81 7.72 -7.27 12.62
C GLY A 81 6.73 -8.43 12.63
N MET A 82 6.35 -8.85 13.84
CA MET A 82 5.39 -9.95 14.03
C MET A 82 3.99 -9.62 13.48
N ALA A 83 3.14 -10.64 13.36
CA ALA A 83 1.73 -10.44 13.02
C ALA A 83 1.06 -9.50 14.02
N GLY A 84 0.18 -8.62 13.52
CA GLY A 84 -0.62 -7.74 14.37
C GLY A 84 0.08 -6.52 14.98
N THR A 85 1.32 -6.21 14.59
CA THR A 85 2.06 -5.01 15.05
C THR A 85 1.74 -3.72 14.27
N GLY A 86 0.95 -3.82 13.19
CA GLY A 86 0.47 -2.68 12.40
C GLY A 86 1.23 -2.38 11.10
N LYS A 87 2.05 -3.31 10.58
CA LYS A 87 2.80 -3.15 9.32
C LYS A 87 1.93 -2.68 8.14
N SER A 88 0.85 -3.40 7.85
CA SER A 88 -0.07 -3.05 6.75
C SER A 88 -0.75 -1.70 6.94
N THR A 89 -1.10 -1.36 8.18
CA THR A 89 -1.64 -0.04 8.52
C THR A 89 -0.63 1.08 8.23
N ILE A 90 0.65 0.86 8.52
CA ILE A 90 1.73 1.80 8.19
C ILE A 90 1.94 1.87 6.67
N ALA A 91 1.98 0.75 5.96
CA ALA A 91 2.10 0.71 4.49
C ALA A 91 0.97 1.50 3.80
N ARG A 92 -0.28 1.29 4.22
CA ARG A 92 -1.43 2.07 3.73
C ARG A 92 -1.30 3.55 4.04
N THR A 93 -0.84 3.90 5.23
CA THR A 93 -0.61 5.31 5.61
C THR A 93 0.43 5.96 4.70
N MET A 94 1.52 5.24 4.39
CA MET A 94 2.55 5.71 3.48
C MET A 94 2.03 5.86 2.05
N ALA A 95 1.31 4.87 1.53
CA ALA A 95 0.69 4.94 0.20
C ALA A 95 -0.30 6.10 0.09
N LYS A 96 -1.16 6.30 1.10
CA LYS A 96 -2.07 7.44 1.22
C LYS A 96 -1.32 8.77 1.17
N TRP A 97 -0.33 8.92 2.05
CA TRP A 97 0.47 10.14 2.15
C TRP A 97 1.17 10.47 0.82
N LEU A 98 1.77 9.47 0.16
CA LEU A 98 2.42 9.63 -1.15
C LEU A 98 1.43 9.96 -2.29
N ARG A 99 0.17 9.54 -2.17
CA ARG A 99 -0.87 9.83 -3.16
C ARG A 99 -1.44 11.23 -2.99
N GLU A 100 -1.68 11.65 -1.75
CA GLU A 100 -2.31 12.93 -1.41
C GLU A 100 -1.31 14.09 -1.37
N THR A 101 -0.02 13.81 -1.14
CA THR A 101 1.01 14.85 -1.08
C THR A 101 1.93 14.76 -2.28
N GLU A 102 1.95 15.81 -3.09
CA GLU A 102 3.02 16.03 -4.04
C GLU A 102 4.23 16.60 -3.27
N VAL A 103 5.22 15.75 -3.04
CA VAL A 103 6.38 16.13 -2.23
C VAL A 103 7.47 16.67 -3.15
N ARG A 104 7.63 18.00 -3.21
CA ARG A 104 8.71 18.63 -3.97
C ARG A 104 10.06 18.34 -3.29
N ASN A 105 11.01 17.76 -4.04
CA ASN A 105 12.40 17.61 -3.58
C ASN A 105 13.24 18.82 -4.03
N THR A 106 14.38 19.01 -3.38
CA THR A 106 15.29 20.16 -3.59
C THR A 106 16.07 20.14 -4.92
N GLY A 107 15.63 19.38 -5.93
CA GLY A 107 16.39 19.24 -7.18
C GLY A 107 15.71 18.47 -8.30
N ASP A 108 14.55 18.94 -8.77
CA ASP A 108 13.97 18.61 -10.10
C ASP A 108 12.94 17.48 -10.20
N GLY A 109 12.18 17.20 -9.12
CA GLY A 109 11.03 16.29 -9.23
C GLY A 109 10.14 16.23 -7.99
N SER A 110 8.86 15.93 -8.19
CA SER A 110 7.93 15.62 -7.11
C SER A 110 7.89 14.12 -6.82
N THR A 111 8.07 13.76 -5.55
CA THR A 111 7.81 12.41 -5.07
C THR A 111 6.30 12.25 -4.88
N ARG A 112 5.73 11.25 -5.56
CA ARG A 112 4.36 10.77 -5.40
C ARG A 112 4.34 9.24 -5.45
N LEU A 113 3.22 8.63 -5.08
CA LEU A 113 3.05 7.18 -5.22
C LEU A 113 3.08 6.80 -6.71
N SER A 114 4.05 5.98 -7.10
CA SER A 114 4.18 5.51 -8.48
C SER A 114 3.49 4.16 -8.68
N ALA A 115 3.59 3.27 -7.70
CA ALA A 115 2.90 1.99 -7.71
C ALA A 115 2.74 1.44 -6.30
N SER A 116 1.77 0.54 -6.13
CA SER A 116 1.59 -0.20 -4.89
C SER A 116 1.15 -1.64 -5.16
N PHE A 117 1.51 -2.55 -4.25
CA PHE A 117 1.05 -3.93 -4.28
C PHE A 117 0.91 -4.47 -2.85
N PHE A 118 -0.30 -4.89 -2.48
CA PHE A 118 -0.62 -5.45 -1.18
C PHE A 118 -0.83 -6.95 -1.32
N PHE A 119 0.20 -7.74 -0.99
CA PHE A 119 0.10 -9.20 -1.01
C PHE A 119 -1.01 -9.68 -0.07
N LYS A 120 -1.57 -10.85 -0.41
CA LYS A 120 -2.54 -11.54 0.44
C LYS A 120 -2.47 -13.03 0.17
N GLU A 121 -2.03 -13.79 1.17
CA GLU A 121 -1.80 -15.23 1.06
C GLU A 121 -3.11 -15.95 0.68
N GLY A 122 -3.03 -16.91 -0.25
CA GLY A 122 -4.18 -17.71 -0.68
C GLY A 122 -5.25 -16.96 -1.49
N ASN A 123 -5.08 -15.65 -1.76
CA ASN A 123 -5.88 -14.95 -2.75
C ASN A 123 -5.30 -15.21 -4.15
N ARG A 124 -6.16 -15.64 -5.09
CA ARG A 124 -5.80 -16.08 -6.44
C ARG A 124 -4.94 -15.11 -7.25
N ASN A 125 -5.01 -13.81 -6.98
CA ASN A 125 -4.24 -12.80 -7.70
C ASN A 125 -3.20 -12.12 -6.82
N ARG A 126 -3.50 -11.90 -5.53
CA ARG A 126 -2.64 -11.16 -4.61
C ARG A 126 -1.53 -11.99 -3.97
N GLY A 127 -1.66 -13.31 -3.89
CA GLY A 127 -0.60 -14.19 -3.36
C GLY A 127 0.46 -14.54 -4.42
N HIS A 128 0.06 -14.56 -5.70
CA HIS A 128 0.92 -15.02 -6.79
C HIS A 128 1.77 -13.90 -7.41
N ALA A 129 3.10 -14.00 -7.27
CA ALA A 129 4.06 -13.03 -7.79
C ALA A 129 4.00 -12.81 -9.30
N ARG A 130 3.43 -13.74 -10.09
CA ARG A 130 3.25 -13.58 -11.56
C ARG A 130 2.49 -12.30 -11.95
N PHE A 131 1.67 -11.77 -11.04
CA PHE A 131 0.93 -10.53 -11.26
C PHE A 131 1.65 -9.30 -10.71
N PHE A 132 2.75 -9.46 -9.98
CA PHE A 132 3.44 -8.36 -9.31
C PHE A 132 3.96 -7.35 -10.35
N PHE A 133 4.89 -7.75 -11.22
CA PHE A 133 5.49 -6.81 -12.17
C PHE A 133 4.52 -6.33 -13.25
N THR A 134 3.53 -7.13 -13.63
CA THR A 134 2.47 -6.68 -14.56
C THR A 134 1.58 -5.60 -13.93
N THR A 135 1.23 -5.74 -12.65
CA THR A 135 0.44 -4.75 -11.90
C THR A 135 1.24 -3.48 -11.61
N ILE A 136 2.54 -3.61 -11.29
CA ILE A 136 3.42 -2.45 -11.17
C ILE A 136 3.57 -1.73 -12.51
N ALA A 137 3.80 -2.46 -13.61
CA ALA A 137 3.95 -1.86 -14.95
C ALA A 137 2.69 -1.10 -15.38
N SER A 138 1.51 -1.68 -15.15
CA SER A 138 0.23 -1.01 -15.46
C SER A 138 0.03 0.27 -14.66
N GLN A 139 0.46 0.33 -13.38
CA GLN A 139 0.42 1.57 -12.60
C GLN A 139 1.42 2.61 -13.13
N LEU A 140 2.64 2.19 -13.50
CA LEU A 140 3.66 3.07 -14.06
C LEU A 140 3.29 3.62 -15.45
N GLU A 141 2.50 2.89 -16.25
CA GLU A 141 2.01 3.37 -17.56
C GLU A 141 1.23 4.68 -17.41
N THR A 142 0.58 4.90 -16.27
CA THR A 142 -0.20 6.12 -15.97
C THR A 142 0.63 7.25 -15.36
N LEU A 143 1.92 7.01 -15.08
CA LEU A 143 2.77 7.95 -14.38
C LEU A 143 3.22 9.11 -15.27
N ASP A 144 3.62 8.80 -16.51
CA ASP A 144 4.17 9.73 -17.48
C ASP A 144 3.92 9.17 -18.89
N ALA A 145 3.59 10.04 -19.84
CA ALA A 145 3.17 9.61 -21.19
C ALA A 145 4.29 8.91 -21.97
N ASP A 146 5.55 9.35 -21.82
CA ASP A 146 6.69 8.74 -22.53
C ASP A 146 6.99 7.37 -21.93
N LEU A 147 7.02 7.27 -20.60
CA LEU A 147 7.17 5.98 -19.91
C LEU A 147 6.03 5.02 -20.28
N GLY A 148 4.78 5.50 -20.31
CA GLY A 148 3.63 4.71 -20.70
C GLY A 148 3.74 4.18 -22.14
N SER A 149 4.18 5.02 -23.08
CA SER A 149 4.40 4.61 -24.47
C SER A 149 5.49 3.53 -24.60
N LEU A 150 6.55 3.62 -23.81
CA LEU A 150 7.64 2.62 -23.78
C LEU A 150 7.16 1.29 -23.21
N ILE A 151 6.39 1.30 -22.11
CA ILE A 151 5.78 0.10 -21.53
C ILE A 151 4.80 -0.54 -22.53
N ALA A 152 3.92 0.27 -23.13
CA ALA A 152 2.99 -0.15 -24.16
C ALA A 152 3.69 -0.85 -25.34
N SER A 153 4.80 -0.27 -25.79
CA SER A 153 5.61 -0.81 -26.88
C SER A 153 6.28 -2.12 -26.50
N ALA A 154 6.76 -2.26 -25.25
CA ALA A 154 7.30 -3.52 -24.74
C ALA A 154 6.25 -4.64 -24.71
N ILE A 155 5.00 -4.32 -24.33
CA ILE A 155 3.87 -5.27 -24.34
C ILE A 155 3.53 -5.70 -25.77
N ARG A 156 3.41 -4.74 -26.71
CA ARG A 156 3.13 -5.03 -28.13
C ARG A 156 4.22 -5.86 -28.79
N ALA A 157 5.48 -5.62 -28.45
CA ALA A 157 6.62 -6.38 -28.99
C ALA A 157 6.69 -7.82 -28.46
N ASP A 158 6.05 -8.12 -27.32
CA ASP A 158 6.07 -9.44 -26.69
C ASP A 158 4.73 -9.75 -25.98
N PRO A 159 3.66 -10.08 -26.72
CA PRO A 159 2.33 -10.30 -26.14
C PRO A 159 2.27 -11.43 -25.08
N GLY A 160 3.22 -12.35 -25.11
CA GLY A 160 3.36 -13.43 -24.13
C GLY A 160 4.13 -13.03 -22.86
N ILE A 161 4.54 -11.77 -22.70
CA ILE A 161 5.38 -11.29 -21.59
C ILE A 161 4.77 -11.61 -20.21
N LYS A 162 3.44 -11.59 -20.10
CA LYS A 162 2.68 -11.90 -18.88
C LYS A 162 2.92 -13.31 -18.33
N ASP A 163 3.29 -14.25 -19.19
CA ASP A 163 3.50 -15.65 -18.83
C ASP A 163 4.99 -15.99 -18.69
N LYS A 164 5.89 -15.00 -18.87
CA LYS A 164 7.33 -15.19 -18.73
C LYS A 164 7.78 -15.10 -17.27
N ALA A 165 8.98 -15.62 -17.00
CA ALA A 165 9.61 -15.53 -15.70
C ALA A 165 9.69 -14.08 -15.18
N LEU A 166 9.58 -13.89 -13.86
CA LEU A 166 9.57 -12.57 -13.20
C LEU A 166 10.74 -11.68 -13.59
N LYS A 167 11.95 -12.25 -13.72
CA LYS A 167 13.13 -11.51 -14.16
C LYS A 167 12.98 -10.95 -15.58
N VAL A 168 12.29 -11.66 -16.48
CA VAL A 168 12.01 -11.18 -17.84
C VAL A 168 10.96 -10.08 -17.80
N GLN A 169 9.87 -10.28 -17.04
CA GLN A 169 8.84 -9.26 -16.84
C GLN A 169 9.43 -7.96 -16.28
N PHE A 170 10.19 -8.04 -15.18
CA PHE A 170 10.87 -6.88 -14.60
C PHE A 170 11.78 -6.15 -15.59
N ASN A 171 12.62 -6.90 -16.31
CA ASN A 171 13.57 -6.27 -17.24
C ASN A 171 12.86 -5.57 -18.39
N LYS A 172 11.85 -6.21 -19.01
CA LYS A 172 11.18 -5.67 -20.20
C LYS A 172 10.08 -4.67 -19.89
N LEU A 173 9.33 -4.84 -18.79
CA LEU A 173 8.19 -3.99 -18.46
C LEU A 173 8.55 -2.82 -17.56
N ILE A 174 9.66 -2.89 -16.81
CA ILE A 174 10.03 -1.86 -15.83
C ILE A 174 11.40 -1.27 -16.15
N LYS A 175 12.45 -2.11 -16.09
CA LYS A 175 13.84 -1.62 -16.13
C LYS A 175 14.23 -0.99 -17.48
N GLN A 176 13.89 -1.64 -18.59
CA GLN A 176 14.17 -1.13 -19.93
C GLN A 176 13.36 0.15 -20.24
N PRO A 177 12.02 0.19 -20.06
CA PRO A 177 11.24 1.41 -20.25
C PRO A 177 11.74 2.60 -19.42
N LEU A 178 12.10 2.38 -18.16
CA LEU A 178 12.71 3.43 -17.35
C LEU A 178 14.04 3.89 -17.98
N ARG A 179 14.97 2.97 -18.25
CA ARG A 179 16.26 3.32 -18.88
C ARG A 179 16.10 4.12 -20.17
N ASP A 180 15.13 3.75 -21.00
CA ASP A 180 14.92 4.35 -22.32
C ASP A 180 14.20 5.70 -22.26
N ALA A 181 13.42 5.97 -21.21
CA ALA A 181 12.79 7.27 -21.01
C ALA A 181 13.81 8.40 -20.78
N GLN A 182 15.03 8.08 -20.31
CA GLN A 182 16.17 9.01 -20.13
C GLN A 182 15.84 10.33 -19.41
N LYS A 183 14.78 10.36 -18.61
CA LYS A 183 14.27 11.53 -17.92
C LYS A 183 14.41 11.36 -16.41
N PRO A 184 14.85 12.39 -15.68
CA PRO A 184 14.83 12.40 -14.22
C PRO A 184 13.45 12.06 -13.67
N MET A 185 13.33 10.94 -12.95
CA MET A 185 12.09 10.57 -12.26
C MET A 185 12.37 9.91 -10.91
N ILE A 186 11.44 10.11 -9.99
CA ILE A 186 11.43 9.42 -8.70
C ILE A 186 10.30 8.39 -8.72
N ILE A 187 10.68 7.11 -8.64
CA ILE A 187 9.74 5.99 -8.59
C ILE A 187 9.58 5.60 -7.13
N THR A 188 8.39 5.75 -6.59
CA THR A 188 8.07 5.32 -5.22
C THR A 188 7.10 4.15 -5.24
N ILE A 189 7.52 3.02 -4.69
CA ILE A 189 6.75 1.77 -4.67
C ILE A 189 6.46 1.38 -3.23
N VAL A 190 5.19 1.10 -2.91
CA VAL A 190 4.81 0.53 -1.62
C VAL A 190 4.41 -0.93 -1.81
N VAL A 191 5.10 -1.84 -1.14
CA VAL A 191 4.76 -3.27 -1.16
C VAL A 191 4.47 -3.74 0.25
N ASP A 192 3.25 -4.20 0.48
CA ASP A 192 2.82 -4.70 1.79
C ASP A 192 2.83 -6.22 1.82
N ALA A 193 3.20 -6.76 2.98
CA ALA A 193 3.14 -8.18 3.32
C ALA A 193 3.91 -9.08 2.33
N MET A 194 5.17 -8.76 2.04
CA MET A 194 6.02 -9.59 1.16
C MET A 194 6.11 -11.07 1.61
N ASP A 195 5.91 -11.36 2.89
CA ASP A 195 5.80 -12.72 3.44
C ASP A 195 4.54 -13.48 3.01
N GLU A 196 3.51 -12.79 2.54
CA GLU A 196 2.26 -13.37 2.03
C GLU A 196 2.30 -13.67 0.52
N CYS A 197 3.49 -13.67 -0.08
CA CYS A 197 3.71 -14.21 -1.41
C CYS A 197 3.78 -15.74 -1.34
N ASP A 198 2.90 -16.41 -2.09
CA ASP A 198 2.72 -17.88 -2.00
C ASP A 198 4.03 -18.64 -2.30
N GLU A 199 4.86 -18.12 -3.20
CA GLU A 199 6.13 -18.72 -3.61
C GLU A 199 7.33 -17.98 -3.00
N CYS A 200 7.95 -18.60 -1.99
CA CYS A 200 9.06 -18.01 -1.24
C CYS A 200 10.27 -17.59 -2.13
N ASN A 201 10.55 -18.32 -3.21
CA ASN A 201 11.63 -17.98 -4.14
C ASN A 201 11.29 -16.76 -5.00
N ASP A 202 10.01 -16.55 -5.31
CA ASP A 202 9.57 -15.38 -6.04
C ASP A 202 9.64 -14.12 -5.17
N ALA A 203 9.28 -14.22 -3.89
CA ALA A 203 9.46 -13.13 -2.93
C ALA A 203 10.93 -12.68 -2.85
N LYS A 204 11.87 -13.65 -2.73
CA LYS A 204 13.32 -13.37 -2.76
C LYS A 204 13.74 -12.71 -4.06
N LEU A 205 13.24 -13.20 -5.19
CA LEU A 205 13.57 -12.65 -6.50
C LEU A 205 13.06 -11.20 -6.64
N ILE A 206 11.87 -10.87 -6.15
CA ILE A 206 11.36 -9.50 -6.12
C ILE A 206 12.28 -8.60 -5.28
N ILE A 207 12.72 -9.06 -4.10
CA ILE A 207 13.66 -8.34 -3.23
C ILE A 207 15.00 -8.08 -3.96
N ASP A 208 15.52 -9.04 -4.73
CA ASP A 208 16.76 -8.88 -5.53
C ASP A 208 16.59 -7.96 -6.75
N LEU A 209 15.42 -7.95 -7.39
CA LEU A 209 15.19 -7.20 -8.62
C LEU A 209 14.95 -5.71 -8.38
N LEU A 210 14.14 -5.33 -7.39
CA LEU A 210 13.77 -3.92 -7.14
C LEU A 210 15.00 -2.98 -6.98
N PRO A 211 16.05 -3.33 -6.20
CA PRO A 211 17.23 -2.49 -6.07
C PRO A 211 17.98 -2.25 -7.39
N GLN A 212 17.81 -3.11 -8.40
CA GLN A 212 18.50 -2.94 -9.68
C GLN A 212 18.07 -1.69 -10.44
N LEU A 213 16.93 -1.09 -10.09
CA LEU A 213 16.48 0.20 -10.64
C LEU A 213 17.39 1.36 -10.20
N SER A 214 18.08 1.24 -9.07
CA SER A 214 19.06 2.24 -8.60
C SER A 214 20.29 2.36 -9.49
N LYS A 215 20.51 1.40 -10.39
CA LYS A 215 21.62 1.40 -11.36
C LYS A 215 21.34 2.24 -12.59
N ILE A 216 20.14 2.83 -12.72
CA ILE A 216 19.76 3.67 -13.85
C ILE A 216 20.01 5.14 -13.45
N PRO A 217 20.98 5.86 -14.05
CA PRO A 217 21.42 7.16 -13.53
C PRO A 217 20.35 8.25 -13.46
N SER A 218 19.38 8.24 -14.37
CA SER A 218 18.29 9.22 -14.42
C SER A 218 17.12 8.88 -13.49
N PHE A 219 17.21 7.86 -12.64
CA PHE A 219 16.10 7.43 -11.78
C PHE A 219 16.51 7.27 -10.34
N THR A 220 15.64 7.74 -9.46
CA THR A 220 15.70 7.43 -8.03
C THR A 220 14.55 6.49 -7.68
N ILE A 221 14.86 5.32 -7.12
CA ILE A 221 13.86 4.37 -6.62
C ILE A 221 13.77 4.48 -5.09
N ARG A 222 12.52 4.48 -4.59
CA ARG A 222 12.16 4.40 -3.18
C ARG A 222 11.13 3.28 -3.02
N ALA A 223 11.58 2.07 -2.70
CA ALA A 223 10.68 0.94 -2.44
C ALA A 223 10.52 0.71 -0.93
N PHE A 224 9.33 0.96 -0.42
CA PHE A 224 8.94 0.68 0.96
C PHE A 224 8.29 -0.70 1.04
N LEU A 225 8.96 -1.64 1.69
CA LEU A 225 8.56 -3.04 1.78
C LEU A 225 8.20 -3.37 3.22
N THR A 226 7.09 -4.07 3.45
CA THR A 226 6.77 -4.64 4.76
C THR A 226 6.77 -6.16 4.69
N SER A 227 7.14 -6.80 5.80
CA SER A 227 6.89 -8.23 5.99
C SER A 227 7.14 -8.73 7.40
N ARG A 228 6.75 -9.97 7.69
CA ARG A 228 7.34 -10.72 8.80
C ARG A 228 8.80 -11.07 8.49
N PRO A 229 9.67 -11.14 9.51
CA PRO A 229 11.07 -11.53 9.34
C PRO A 229 11.22 -13.05 9.19
N GLU A 230 10.44 -13.65 8.29
CA GLU A 230 10.51 -15.09 7.99
C GLU A 230 11.80 -15.43 7.25
N LEU A 231 12.23 -16.70 7.34
CA LEU A 231 13.53 -17.12 6.83
C LEU A 231 13.74 -16.77 5.34
N PRO A 232 12.78 -17.01 4.42
CA PRO A 232 12.96 -16.67 3.00
C PRO A 232 13.21 -15.18 2.77
N ILE A 233 12.42 -14.32 3.43
CA ILE A 233 12.54 -12.86 3.35
C ILE A 233 13.90 -12.39 3.88
N ARG A 234 14.28 -12.86 5.08
CA ARG A 234 15.57 -12.51 5.69
C ARG A 234 16.76 -12.90 4.82
N LEU A 235 16.72 -14.08 4.22
CA LEU A 235 17.76 -14.51 3.27
C LEU A 235 17.79 -13.59 2.05
N GLY A 236 16.63 -13.27 1.46
CA GLY A 236 16.54 -12.34 0.32
C GLY A 236 17.19 -10.98 0.60
N PHE A 237 16.94 -10.39 1.78
CA PHE A 237 17.59 -9.14 2.17
C PHE A 237 19.08 -9.29 2.49
N LYS A 238 19.50 -10.39 3.14
CA LYS A 238 20.91 -10.66 3.43
C LYS A 238 21.76 -10.89 2.19
N ASP A 239 21.16 -11.44 1.14
CA ASP A 239 21.83 -11.70 -0.14
C ASP A 239 21.96 -10.42 -1.00
N LEU A 240 21.33 -9.30 -0.59
CA LEU A 240 21.48 -8.03 -1.28
C LEU A 240 22.91 -7.49 -1.17
N THR A 241 23.44 -7.08 -2.31
CA THR A 241 24.74 -6.40 -2.40
C THR A 241 24.66 -4.90 -2.13
N CYS A 242 23.46 -4.32 -2.19
CA CYS A 242 23.21 -2.91 -1.91
C CYS A 242 22.80 -2.69 -0.45
N LYS A 243 23.07 -1.48 0.06
CA LYS A 243 22.54 -1.05 1.36
C LYS A 243 21.02 -0.88 1.27
N TYR A 244 20.33 -1.24 2.34
CA TYR A 244 18.91 -0.99 2.56
C TYR A 244 18.71 -0.47 3.98
N HIS A 245 17.65 0.30 4.18
CA HIS A 245 17.25 0.74 5.51
C HIS A 245 16.33 -0.31 6.15
N GLU A 246 16.53 -0.66 7.41
CA GLU A 246 15.75 -1.67 8.13
C GLU A 246 15.23 -1.09 9.45
N ILE A 247 13.95 -1.31 9.74
CA ILE A 247 13.39 -1.06 11.08
C ILE A 247 12.55 -2.28 11.50
N GLY A 248 12.89 -2.87 12.64
CA GLY A 248 12.06 -3.84 13.31
C GLY A 248 11.03 -3.17 14.21
N LEU A 249 9.73 -3.43 14.01
CA LEU A 249 8.67 -2.94 14.91
C LEU A 249 8.81 -3.49 16.34
N HIS A 250 9.57 -4.57 16.51
CA HIS A 250 9.91 -5.15 17.82
C HIS A 250 11.01 -4.37 18.55
N GLU A 251 11.74 -3.49 17.85
CA GLU A 251 12.80 -2.64 18.41
C GLU A 251 12.27 -1.29 18.91
N ILE A 252 11.02 -0.95 18.54
CA ILE A 252 10.37 0.27 19.03
C ILE A 252 10.16 0.15 20.53
N SER A 253 10.51 1.20 21.27
CA SER A 253 10.41 1.19 22.72
C SER A 253 9.00 0.91 23.19
N ARG A 254 8.89 0.07 24.23
CA ARG A 254 7.61 -0.28 24.86
C ARG A 254 6.80 0.95 25.26
N PHE A 255 7.48 1.98 25.77
CA PHE A 255 6.85 3.26 26.12
C PHE A 255 6.11 3.91 24.95
N LEU A 256 6.72 3.95 23.75
CA LEU A 256 6.07 4.51 22.56
C LEU A 256 4.89 3.65 22.10
N ILE A 257 5.02 2.33 22.18
CA ILE A 257 3.94 1.39 21.84
C ILE A 257 2.74 1.58 22.79
N GLU A 258 2.98 1.65 24.10
CA GLU A 258 1.93 1.87 25.09
C GLU A 258 1.27 3.24 24.95
N LYS A 259 2.03 4.29 24.60
CA LYS A 259 1.47 5.60 24.26
C LYS A 259 0.55 5.54 23.04
N ASP A 260 0.99 4.86 21.97
CA ASP A 260 0.19 4.70 20.76
C ASP A 260 -1.09 3.87 21.04
N LEU A 261 -0.98 2.79 21.82
CA LEU A 261 -2.13 1.97 22.25
C LEU A 261 -3.10 2.76 23.12
N THR A 262 -2.61 3.60 24.02
CA THR A 262 -3.45 4.48 24.84
C THR A 262 -4.28 5.41 23.94
N THR A 263 -3.64 6.02 22.93
CA THR A 263 -4.33 6.88 21.96
C THR A 263 -5.34 6.09 21.13
N PHE A 264 -4.99 4.87 20.71
CA PHE A 264 -5.89 3.97 20.00
C PHE A 264 -7.14 3.61 20.83
N PHE A 265 -6.97 3.14 22.07
CA PHE A 265 -8.08 2.76 22.94
C PHE A 265 -8.99 3.94 23.25
N SER A 266 -8.43 5.09 23.62
CA SER A 266 -9.22 6.32 23.88
C SER A 266 -10.09 6.68 22.69
N HIS A 267 -9.54 6.61 21.48
CA HIS A 267 -10.29 6.92 20.26
C HIS A 267 -11.36 5.86 19.94
N ALA A 268 -10.98 4.59 19.93
CA ALA A 268 -11.86 3.50 19.55
C ALA A 268 -13.03 3.33 20.54
N LEU A 269 -12.77 3.40 21.83
CA LEU A 269 -13.80 3.32 22.88
C LEU A 269 -14.65 4.57 22.91
N GLY A 270 -14.08 5.77 22.71
CA GLY A 270 -14.85 7.00 22.54
C GLY A 270 -15.86 6.90 21.39
N ARG A 271 -15.46 6.32 20.25
CA ARG A 271 -16.37 6.06 19.12
C ARG A 271 -17.48 5.07 19.49
N ILE A 272 -17.16 3.96 20.15
CA ILE A 272 -18.15 2.97 20.58
C ILE A 272 -19.16 3.61 21.54
N ARG A 273 -18.69 4.41 22.50
CA ARG A 273 -19.54 5.18 23.41
C ARG A 273 -20.50 6.09 22.65
N ASP A 274 -19.98 6.85 21.69
CA ASP A 274 -20.78 7.80 20.93
C ASP A 274 -21.82 7.12 20.03
N GLU A 275 -21.49 5.95 19.49
CA GLU A 275 -22.41 5.11 18.71
C GLU A 275 -23.51 4.51 19.62
N GLN A 276 -23.14 3.97 20.78
CA GLN A 276 -24.08 3.43 21.76
C GLN A 276 -25.05 4.51 22.28
N ASN A 277 -24.53 5.70 22.61
CA ASN A 277 -25.31 6.80 23.15
C ASN A 277 -26.32 7.39 22.15
N LYS A 278 -26.21 7.06 20.85
CA LYS A 278 -27.21 7.42 19.82
C LYS A 278 -28.42 6.49 19.82
N ILE A 279 -28.26 5.24 20.24
CA ILE A 279 -29.28 4.19 20.13
C ILE A 279 -29.92 3.81 21.47
N CYS A 280 -29.24 4.06 22.60
CA CYS A 280 -29.74 3.68 23.92
C CYS A 280 -30.73 4.71 24.51
N TRP A 281 -31.51 4.28 25.49
CA TRP A 281 -32.38 5.18 26.25
C TRP A 281 -31.54 6.19 27.06
N PRO A 282 -32.07 7.38 27.40
CA PRO A 282 -31.33 8.40 28.13
C PRO A 282 -30.70 7.93 29.45
N GLY A 283 -31.34 6.98 30.15
CA GLY A 283 -30.84 6.41 31.42
C GLY A 283 -29.67 5.44 31.26
N ASP A 284 -29.45 4.90 30.05
CA ASP A 284 -28.42 3.89 29.76
C ASP A 284 -27.18 4.49 29.08
N LYS A 285 -27.12 5.83 28.98
CA LYS A 285 -26.01 6.52 28.32
C LYS A 285 -24.71 6.35 29.11
N LEU A 286 -23.67 6.00 28.39
CA LEU A 286 -22.30 5.97 28.89
C LEU A 286 -21.79 7.39 29.14
N GLN A 287 -21.05 7.55 30.24
CA GLN A 287 -20.52 8.85 30.67
C GLN A 287 -19.48 9.41 29.68
N PRO A 288 -19.29 10.75 29.61
CA PRO A 288 -18.32 11.37 28.71
C PRO A 288 -16.86 10.96 28.95
N ASP A 289 -16.51 10.50 30.15
CA ASP A 289 -15.18 10.01 30.49
C ASP A 289 -15.03 8.49 30.36
N TRP A 290 -16.09 7.78 29.97
CA TRP A 290 -16.06 6.32 29.79
C TRP A 290 -14.96 5.88 28.80
N PRO A 291 -14.19 4.83 29.12
CA PRO A 291 -14.28 3.97 30.31
C PRO A 291 -13.41 4.43 31.50
N GLY A 292 -12.81 5.61 31.40
CA GLY A 292 -11.86 6.15 32.38
C GLY A 292 -10.40 5.73 32.11
N PRO A 293 -9.43 6.51 32.61
CA PRO A 293 -8.00 6.28 32.35
C PRO A 293 -7.47 4.97 32.92
N GLU A 294 -8.00 4.52 34.07
CA GLU A 294 -7.57 3.27 34.71
C GLU A 294 -7.94 2.03 33.88
N LYS A 295 -9.17 1.95 33.38
CA LYS A 295 -9.61 0.86 32.50
C LYS A 295 -8.78 0.86 31.20
N ILE A 296 -8.50 2.04 30.63
CA ILE A 296 -7.63 2.16 29.44
C ILE A 296 -6.22 1.62 29.73
N ARG A 297 -5.63 1.98 30.87
CA ARG A 297 -4.30 1.49 31.27
C ARG A 297 -4.24 -0.03 31.36
N LEU A 298 -5.27 -0.67 31.91
CA LEU A 298 -5.37 -2.13 31.97
C LEU A 298 -5.43 -2.74 30.56
N LEU A 299 -6.28 -2.21 29.68
CA LEU A 299 -6.39 -2.68 28.30
C LEU A 299 -5.09 -2.52 27.52
N VAL A 300 -4.36 -1.42 27.73
CA VAL A 300 -3.01 -1.20 27.16
C VAL A 300 -2.04 -2.28 27.64
N GLY A 301 -2.05 -2.59 28.94
CA GLY A 301 -1.23 -3.65 29.51
C GLY A 301 -1.51 -5.02 28.91
N MET A 302 -2.79 -5.34 28.66
CA MET A 302 -3.21 -6.60 28.04
C MET A 302 -2.83 -6.69 26.55
N ALA A 303 -2.89 -5.56 25.82
CA ALA A 303 -2.67 -5.53 24.38
C ALA A 303 -1.23 -5.27 23.95
N SER A 304 -0.39 -4.72 24.80
CA SER A 304 0.99 -4.44 24.42
C SER A 304 1.76 -5.74 24.12
N PRO A 305 2.46 -5.86 22.97
CA PRO A 305 2.71 -4.85 21.92
C PRO A 305 1.81 -4.97 20.66
N LEU A 306 0.74 -5.77 20.72
CA LEU A 306 -0.08 -6.20 19.58
C LEU A 306 -1.33 -5.32 19.36
N PHE A 307 -1.30 -4.48 18.32
CA PHE A 307 -2.45 -3.69 17.87
C PHE A 307 -3.64 -4.55 17.41
N ILE A 308 -3.39 -5.76 16.90
CA ILE A 308 -4.46 -6.68 16.54
C ILE A 308 -5.28 -7.09 17.76
N PHE A 309 -4.64 -7.23 18.93
CA PHE A 309 -5.36 -7.58 20.15
C PHE A 309 -6.20 -6.41 20.64
N ALA A 310 -5.63 -5.19 20.65
CA ALA A 310 -6.38 -3.97 20.96
C ALA A 310 -7.61 -3.80 20.05
N SER A 311 -7.45 -4.02 18.75
CA SER A 311 -8.54 -3.95 17.78
C SER A 311 -9.60 -5.02 18.02
N THR A 312 -9.18 -6.23 18.42
CA THR A 312 -10.08 -7.34 18.76
C THR A 312 -10.89 -7.04 20.02
N ILE A 313 -10.26 -6.49 21.06
CA ILE A 313 -10.92 -6.00 22.28
C ILE A 313 -12.00 -4.98 21.92
N CYS A 314 -11.65 -3.93 21.16
CA CYS A 314 -12.63 -2.90 20.80
C CYS A 314 -13.77 -3.46 19.95
N ARG A 315 -13.48 -4.39 19.03
CA ARG A 315 -14.53 -5.05 18.23
C ARG A 315 -15.46 -5.90 19.10
N PHE A 316 -14.91 -6.59 20.10
CA PHE A 316 -15.72 -7.34 21.06
C PHE A 316 -16.62 -6.41 21.86
N ILE A 317 -16.08 -5.32 22.42
CA ILE A 317 -16.80 -4.29 23.22
C ILE A 317 -17.85 -3.52 22.39
N GLY A 318 -17.65 -3.39 21.09
CA GLY A 318 -18.60 -2.75 20.19
C GLY A 318 -19.62 -3.71 19.56
N SER A 319 -19.63 -4.99 19.96
CA SER A 319 -20.49 -6.01 19.32
C SER A 319 -21.87 -6.08 19.96
N ASN A 320 -22.88 -6.53 19.19
CA ASN A 320 -24.29 -6.60 19.61
C ASN A 320 -24.61 -7.62 20.74
N GLY A 321 -23.60 -8.20 21.39
CA GLY A 321 -23.76 -9.26 22.40
C GLY A 321 -23.95 -8.78 23.85
N GLY A 322 -24.14 -7.47 24.08
CA GLY A 322 -24.31 -6.87 25.41
C GLY A 322 -24.04 -5.36 25.40
N SER A 323 -24.22 -4.68 26.53
CA SER A 323 -23.79 -3.28 26.64
C SER A 323 -22.25 -3.17 26.60
N PRO A 324 -21.68 -2.07 26.07
CA PRO A 324 -20.22 -1.90 26.04
C PRO A 324 -19.57 -1.99 27.43
N GLU A 325 -20.27 -1.55 28.48
CA GLU A 325 -19.77 -1.66 29.86
C GLU A 325 -19.70 -3.12 30.33
N GLU A 326 -20.75 -3.91 30.11
CA GLU A 326 -20.73 -5.35 30.44
C GLU A 326 -19.64 -6.11 29.70
N GLN A 327 -19.43 -5.78 28.42
CA GLN A 327 -18.40 -6.43 27.61
C GLN A 327 -16.99 -6.03 28.05
N LEU A 328 -16.81 -4.76 28.44
CA LEU A 328 -15.56 -4.29 29.01
C LEU A 328 -15.26 -5.01 30.34
N ASP A 329 -16.23 -5.12 31.23
CA ASP A 329 -16.04 -5.77 32.53
C ASP A 329 -15.71 -7.27 32.37
N LYS A 330 -16.29 -7.95 31.37
CA LYS A 330 -15.90 -9.34 31.02
C LYS A 330 -14.43 -9.46 30.62
N ILE A 331 -13.89 -8.49 29.87
CA ILE A 331 -12.48 -8.50 29.46
C ILE A 331 -11.57 -8.25 30.67
N LEU A 332 -11.95 -7.31 31.54
CA LEU A 332 -11.15 -6.92 32.71
C LEU A 332 -11.21 -7.94 33.86
N ALA A 333 -12.15 -8.88 33.82
CA ALA A 333 -12.27 -9.97 34.79
C ALA A 333 -11.38 -11.18 34.46
N CYS A 334 -10.73 -11.21 33.28
CA CYS A 334 -9.78 -12.24 32.86
C CYS A 334 -8.35 -11.93 33.32
#